data_AF-A0AAD8SRB1-F1
#
_entry.id   AF-A0AAD8SRB1-F1
#
_cell.length_a   1.000
_cell.length_b   1.000
_cell.length_c   1.000
_cell.angle_alpha   90.00
_cell.angle_beta   90.00
_cell.angle_gamma   90.00
#
_symmetry.space_group_name_H-M   'P 1'
#
loop_
_entity.id
_entity.type
_entity.pdbx_description
1 polymer ?
#
loop_
_entity_poly.entity_id
_entity_poly.type
_entity_poly.pdbx_seq_one_letter_code
_entity_poly.pdbx_strand_id
1 'polypeptide(L)'
;MTEESILEKMIPDVKLVMGGGAVVMLKARNTFVQVDQSTVCLLVLPVGGQSPFAILGNVAQQNMHVGYDLDKRTVSFASADCTTAYTSRPASL
;
A
#
# COMPACT_ATOMS: atom_id res chain seq x y z
N MET A 1 6.54 22.68 -4.80
CA MET A 1 6.41 21.44 -4.00
C MET A 1 4.92 21.20 -3.89
N THR A 2 4.40 20.08 -4.40
CA THR A 2 2.97 19.75 -4.28
C THR A 2 2.65 19.37 -2.83
N GLU A 3 1.41 19.58 -2.38
CA GLU A 3 1.00 19.20 -1.01
C GLU A 3 1.26 17.71 -0.72
N GLU A 4 1.11 16.86 -1.73
CA GLU A 4 1.42 15.43 -1.68
C GLU A 4 2.88 15.16 -1.28
N SER A 5 3.82 15.96 -1.77
CA SER A 5 5.25 15.86 -1.44
C SER A 5 5.59 16.36 -0.02
N ILE A 6 4.76 17.20 0.59
CA ILE A 6 4.92 17.63 1.98
C ILE A 6 4.43 16.52 2.90
N LEU A 7 3.29 15.92 2.54
CA LEU A 7 2.68 14.84 3.30
C LEU A 7 3.60 13.61 3.38
N GLU A 8 4.23 13.23 2.27
CA GLU A 8 5.21 12.13 2.26
C GLU A 8 6.44 12.37 3.17
N LYS A 9 6.79 13.62 3.46
CA LYS A 9 7.92 13.95 4.35
C LYS A 9 7.54 14.02 5.82
N MET A 10 6.30 14.37 6.14
CA MET A 10 5.83 14.53 7.52
C MET A 10 5.28 13.23 8.11
N ILE A 11 4.75 12.35 7.26
CA ILE A 11 4.16 11.09 7.70
C ILE A 11 5.22 9.97 7.69
N PRO A 12 5.41 9.25 8.81
CA PRO A 12 6.36 8.16 8.88
C PRO A 12 5.88 6.96 8.06
N ASP A 13 6.84 6.24 7.50
CA ASP A 13 6.58 4.93 6.91
C ASP A 13 6.11 3.92 7.98
N VAL A 14 5.16 3.07 7.61
CA VAL A 14 4.70 1.96 8.46
C VAL A 14 5.32 0.65 7.97
N LYS A 15 5.96 -0.08 8.88
CA LYS A 15 6.54 -1.41 8.60
C LYS A 15 5.58 -2.50 9.01
N LEU A 16 5.12 -3.31 8.05
CA LEU A 16 4.42 -4.56 8.33
C LEU A 16 5.44 -5.70 8.31
N VAL A 17 5.69 -6.30 9.48
CA VAL A 17 6.57 -7.47 9.59
C VAL A 17 5.72 -8.72 9.41
N MET A 18 5.95 -9.42 8.31
CA MET A 18 5.22 -10.62 7.92
C MET A 18 5.85 -11.88 8.51
N GLY A 19 5.09 -12.98 8.49
CA GLY A 19 5.63 -14.31 8.77
C GLY A 19 6.86 -14.60 7.88
N GLY A 20 7.90 -15.19 8.46
CA GLY A 20 9.17 -15.43 7.76
C GLY A 20 10.12 -14.23 7.69
N GLY A 21 9.79 -13.10 8.33
CA GLY A 21 10.68 -11.95 8.47
C GLY A 21 10.67 -10.98 7.28
N ALA A 22 9.82 -11.21 6.28
CA ALA A 22 9.62 -10.25 5.20
C ALA A 22 9.01 -8.95 5.75
N VAL A 23 9.42 -7.81 5.18
CA VAL A 23 8.92 -6.49 5.58
C VAL A 23 8.24 -5.82 4.40
N VAL A 24 6.96 -5.49 4.57
CA VAL A 24 6.23 -4.65 3.61
C VAL A 24 6.26 -3.21 4.13
N MET A 25 6.80 -2.30 3.33
CA MET A 25 6.87 -0.88 3.66
C MET A 25 5.65 -0.16 3.10
N LEU A 26 4.85 0.45 3.97
CA LEU A 26 3.75 1.32 3.59
C LEU A 26 4.20 2.77 3.68
N LYS A 27 4.08 3.50 2.57
CA LYS A 27 4.34 4.95 2.51
C LYS A 27 3.11 5.73 2.99
N ALA A 28 3.24 7.06 3.10
CA ALA A 28 2.11 7.95 3.44
C ALA A 28 0.87 7.69 2.57
N ARG A 29 1.05 7.58 1.24
CA ARG A 29 -0.04 7.25 0.30
C ARG A 29 -0.75 5.91 0.56
N ASN A 30 -0.07 4.97 1.25
CA ASN A 30 -0.62 3.66 1.55
C ASN A 30 -1.41 3.64 2.86
N THR A 31 -1.31 4.71 3.67
CA THR A 31 -1.87 4.76 5.03
C THR A 31 -2.73 6.00 5.28
N PHE A 32 -2.68 7.01 4.42
CA PHE A 32 -3.42 8.24 4.54
C PHE A 32 -4.11 8.64 3.24
N VAL A 33 -5.22 9.36 3.36
CA VAL A 33 -5.91 9.98 2.22
C VAL A 33 -6.25 11.42 2.55
N GLN A 34 -6.09 12.31 1.57
CA GLN A 34 -6.58 13.67 1.64
C GLN A 34 -8.09 13.64 1.39
N VAL A 35 -8.88 14.08 2.38
CA VAL A 35 -10.35 14.08 2.29
C VAL A 35 -10.91 15.46 1.92
N ASP A 36 -10.12 16.53 2.17
CA ASP A 36 -10.38 17.90 1.71
C ASP A 36 -9.06 18.69 1.63
N GLN A 37 -9.13 19.99 1.31
CA GLN A 37 -7.94 20.86 1.13
C GLN A 37 -7.04 20.95 2.36
N SER A 38 -7.55 20.74 3.56
CA SER A 38 -6.84 20.93 4.83
C SER A 38 -6.78 19.67 5.71
N THR A 39 -7.48 18.60 5.32
CA THR A 39 -7.64 17.40 6.14
C THR A 39 -7.06 16.18 5.45
N VAL A 40 -6.18 15.50 6.19
CA VAL A 40 -5.66 14.18 5.84
C VAL A 40 -6.04 13.20 6.94
N CYS A 41 -6.64 12.08 6.54
CA CYS A 41 -7.12 11.06 7.46
C CYS A 41 -6.24 9.80 7.41
N LEU A 42 -5.96 9.23 8.59
CA LEU A 42 -5.38 7.89 8.71
C LEU A 42 -6.40 6.83 8.29
N LEU A 43 -6.02 5.94 7.37
CA LEU A 43 -6.84 4.83 6.86
C LEU A 43 -6.59 3.50 7.58
N VAL A 44 -6.18 3.57 8.83
CA VAL A 44 -6.08 2.41 9.73
C VAL A 44 -7.25 2.50 10.70
N LEU A 45 -8.22 1.60 10.52
CA LEU A 45 -9.44 1.56 11.32
C LEU A 45 -9.43 0.35 12.24
N PRO A 46 -10.03 0.46 13.45
CA PRO A 46 -10.23 -0.71 14.29
C PRO A 46 -11.13 -1.71 13.54
N VAL A 47 -10.69 -2.96 13.49
CA VAL A 47 -11.55 -4.05 13.01
C VAL A 47 -12.58 -4.30 14.09
N GLY A 48 -13.86 -4.05 13.81
CA GLY A 48 -14.94 -4.22 14.79
C GLY A 48 -15.07 -5.67 15.29
N GLY A 49 -15.57 -5.82 16.52
CA GLY A 49 -15.81 -7.12 17.15
C GLY A 49 -14.52 -7.82 17.63
N GLN A 50 -14.62 -9.13 17.93
CA GLN A 50 -13.49 -9.98 18.32
C GLN A 50 -12.81 -10.63 17.09
N SER A 51 -12.70 -9.89 15.98
CA SER A 51 -12.14 -10.45 14.74
C SER A 51 -10.62 -10.64 14.90
N PRO A 52 -10.09 -11.87 14.75
CA PRO A 52 -8.68 -12.17 15.04
C PRO A 52 -7.72 -11.82 13.87
N PHE A 53 -8.17 -11.02 12.90
CA PHE A 53 -7.44 -10.76 11.66
C PHE A 53 -7.37 -9.26 11.34
N ALA A 54 -6.30 -8.89 10.63
CA ALA A 54 -6.15 -7.57 10.01
C ALA A 54 -6.46 -7.64 8.52
N ILE A 55 -6.92 -6.54 7.94
CA ILE A 55 -7.22 -6.41 6.51
C ILE A 55 -6.23 -5.43 5.89
N LEU A 56 -5.47 -5.88 4.89
CA LEU A 56 -4.67 -4.99 4.04
C LEU A 56 -5.55 -4.52 2.87
N GLY A 57 -6.19 -3.36 3.04
CA GLY A 57 -7.13 -2.81 2.06
C GLY A 57 -6.49 -2.32 0.75
N ASN A 58 -7.32 -1.88 -0.20
CA ASN A 58 -6.89 -1.42 -1.53
C ASN A 58 -5.85 -0.30 -1.49
N VAL A 59 -6.03 0.72 -0.64
CA VAL A 59 -5.09 1.86 -0.52
C VAL A 59 -3.72 1.38 -0.03
N ALA A 60 -3.71 0.45 0.93
CA ALA A 60 -2.47 -0.13 1.44
C ALA A 60 -1.71 -0.95 0.37
N GLN A 61 -2.40 -1.47 -0.64
CA GLN A 61 -1.82 -2.24 -1.75
C GLN A 61 -1.47 -1.38 -2.99
N GLN A 62 -1.76 -0.07 -3.00
CA GLN A 62 -1.43 0.78 -4.15
C GLN A 62 0.08 0.87 -4.40
N ASN A 63 0.47 0.94 -5.67
CA ASN A 63 1.87 0.99 -6.10
C ASN A 63 2.68 -0.21 -5.58
N MET A 64 2.06 -1.39 -5.61
CA MET A 64 2.70 -2.67 -5.35
C MET A 64 2.24 -3.73 -6.35
N HIS A 65 3.16 -4.60 -6.76
CA HIS A 65 2.81 -5.89 -7.31
C HIS A 65 2.52 -6.84 -6.16
N VAL A 66 1.29 -7.37 -6.12
CA VAL A 66 0.86 -8.38 -5.14
C VAL A 66 0.72 -9.70 -5.85
N GLY A 67 1.63 -10.63 -5.53
CA GLY A 67 1.65 -11.98 -6.08
C GLY A 67 0.96 -12.96 -5.13
N TYR A 68 0.04 -13.76 -5.67
CA TYR A 68 -0.63 -14.84 -4.95
C TYR A 68 -0.16 -16.17 -5.55
N ASP A 69 0.76 -16.84 -4.87
CA ASP A 69 1.24 -18.17 -5.26
C ASP A 69 0.46 -19.22 -4.45
N LEU A 70 -0.56 -19.81 -5.09
CA LEU A 70 -1.45 -20.77 -4.46
C LEU A 70 -0.78 -22.13 -4.23
N ASP A 71 0.16 -22.51 -5.09
CA ASP A 71 0.90 -23.78 -4.99
C ASP A 71 1.84 -23.74 -3.78
N LYS A 72 2.56 -22.64 -3.59
CA LYS A 72 3.45 -22.43 -2.44
C LYS A 72 2.74 -21.90 -1.20
N ARG A 73 1.46 -21.50 -1.32
CA ARG A 73 0.66 -20.86 -0.26
C ARG A 73 1.32 -19.60 0.31
N THR A 74 1.85 -18.76 -0.58
CA THR A 74 2.55 -17.54 -0.20
C THR A 74 1.96 -16.32 -0.90
N VAL A 75 2.02 -15.19 -0.20
CA VAL A 75 1.78 -13.86 -0.78
C VAL A 75 3.11 -13.10 -0.84
N SER A 76 3.37 -12.43 -1.97
CA SER A 76 4.58 -11.62 -2.18
C SER A 76 4.21 -10.18 -2.50
N PHE A 77 5.02 -9.24 -2.01
CA PHE A 77 4.87 -7.82 -2.25
C PHE A 77 6.14 -7.26 -2.86
N ALA A 78 6.01 -6.51 -3.96
CA ALA A 78 7.10 -5.76 -4.55
C ALA A 78 6.64 -4.34 -4.87
N SER A 79 7.49 -3.33 -4.63
CA SER A 79 7.18 -1.95 -5.01
C SER A 79 6.96 -1.85 -6.52
N ALA A 80 5.97 -1.06 -6.92
CA ALA A 80 5.67 -0.77 -8.31
C ALA A 80 5.43 0.73 -8.50
N ASP A 81 5.72 1.24 -9.69
CA ASP A 81 5.20 2.53 -10.14
C ASP A 81 4.06 2.26 -11.13
N CYS A 82 2.83 2.33 -10.64
CA CYS A 82 1.66 2.03 -11.46
C CYS A 82 1.38 3.13 -12.50
N THR A 83 2.06 4.28 -12.45
CA THR A 83 1.90 5.33 -13.46
C THR A 83 2.65 5.02 -14.75
N THR A 84 3.70 4.19 -14.68
CA THR A 84 4.53 3.80 -15.82
C THR A 84 4.22 2.40 -16.34
N ALA A 85 3.42 1.61 -15.61
CA ALA A 85 3.10 0.21 -15.92
C ALA A 85 2.52 0.02 -17.34
N TYR A 86 1.70 0.95 -17.85
CA TYR A 86 1.12 0.85 -19.20
C TYR A 86 2.15 1.01 -20.33
N THR A 87 3.21 1.79 -20.11
CA THR A 87 4.24 2.07 -21.13
C THR A 87 5.17 0.88 -21.40
N SER A 88 5.15 -0.13 -20.52
CA SER A 88 5.98 -1.33 -20.63
C SER A 88 5.36 -2.46 -21.46
N ARG A 89 4.06 -2.38 -21.79
CA ARG A 89 3.40 -3.37 -22.64
C ARG A 89 3.52 -2.93 -24.10
N PRO A 90 4.37 -3.56 -24.94
CA PRO A 90 4.29 -3.31 -26.37
C PRO A 90 2.87 -3.63 -26.81
N ALA A 91 2.25 -2.72 -27.56
CA ALA A 91 0.94 -2.96 -28.16
C ALA A 91 1.02 -4.29 -28.92
N SER A 92 0.33 -5.30 -28.39
CA SER A 92 0.23 -6.59 -29.06
C SER A 92 -0.62 -6.35 -30.31
N LEU A 93 0.02 -6.31 -31.47
CA LEU A 93 -0.60 -6.54 -32.78
C LEU A 93 -0.87 -8.03 -32.94
#